data_AF-A0A5Q2NSE3-F1
#
_entry.id   AF-A0A5Q2NSE3-F1
#
_cell.length_a   1.000
_cell.length_b   1.000
_cell.length_c   1.000
_cell.angle_alpha   90.00
_cell.angle_beta   90.00
_cell.angle_gamma   90.00
#
_symmetry.space_group_name_H-M   'P 1'
#
loop_
_entity.id
_entity.type
_entity.pdbx_description
1 polymer ?
#
loop_
_entity_poly.entity_id
_entity_poly.type
_entity_poly.pdbx_seq_one_letter_code
_entity_poly.pdbx_strand_id
1 'polypeptide(L)'
;MKKKATLLVAAAIAVQTLLAGSAFAAYKPEQDITVGINLLPSVIKPSGALGEATFNLQEDVHGTVTGLTGLSIDHSYAMVKLNGFSLLAVDPPLALINRPKT
;
A
#
# COMPACT_ATOMS: atom_id res chain seq x y z
N MET A 1 45.70 4.98 16.72
CA MET A 1 44.58 4.01 16.60
C MET A 1 43.21 4.64 16.83
N LYS A 2 43.04 5.55 17.81
CA LYS A 2 41.76 6.20 18.14
C LYS A 2 41.09 6.95 16.96
N LYS A 3 41.83 7.79 16.22
CA LYS A 3 41.28 8.57 15.08
C LYS A 3 40.73 7.72 13.92
N LYS A 4 41.37 6.57 13.62
CA LYS A 4 40.94 5.64 12.57
C LYS A 4 39.65 4.90 12.97
N ALA A 5 39.54 4.54 14.26
CA ALA A 5 38.32 3.94 14.79
C ALA A 5 37.15 4.94 14.80
N THR A 6 37.38 6.21 15.15
CA THR A 6 36.36 7.25 15.09
C THR A 6 35.83 7.48 13.67
N LEU A 7 36.72 7.46 12.66
CA LEU A 7 36.32 7.63 11.25
C LEU A 7 35.49 6.44 10.75
N LEU A 8 35.85 5.21 11.15
CA LEU A 8 35.10 4.00 10.82
C LEU A 8 33.69 3.99 11.44
N VAL A 9 33.57 4.43 12.69
CA VAL A 9 32.26 4.54 13.36
C VAL A 9 31.39 5.61 12.69
N ALA A 10 31.96 6.78 12.37
CA ALA A 10 31.23 7.83 11.66
C ALA A 10 30.75 7.38 10.26
N ALA A 11 31.59 6.65 9.52
CA ALA A 11 31.22 6.08 8.23
C ALA A 11 30.13 5.00 8.37
N ALA A 12 30.21 4.14 9.39
CA ALA A 12 29.19 3.12 9.65
C ALA A 12 27.83 3.72 10.05
N ILE A 13 27.82 4.86 10.74
CA ILE A 13 26.59 5.59 11.08
C ILE A 13 26.01 6.26 9.82
N ALA A 14 26.85 6.89 8.99
CA ALA A 14 26.40 7.52 7.74
C ALA A 14 25.84 6.50 6.74
N VAL A 15 26.43 5.30 6.67
CA VAL A 15 25.92 4.20 5.83
C VAL A 15 24.60 3.64 6.38
N GLN A 16 24.45 3.54 7.71
CA GLN A 16 23.18 3.14 8.32
C GLN A 16 22.06 4.16 8.04
N THR A 17 22.36 5.45 7.99
CA THR A 17 21.36 6.47 7.62
C THR A 17 20.95 6.42 6.15
N LEU A 18 21.79 5.88 5.27
CA LEU A 18 21.47 5.66 3.85
C LEU A 18 20.70 4.34 3.62
N LEU A 19 20.81 3.39 4.54
CA LEU A 19 20.14 2.08 4.51
C LEU A 19 18.88 2.01 5.39
N ALA A 20 18.63 3.02 6.22
CA ALA A 20 17.33 3.27 6.83
C ALA A 20 16.37 3.71 5.73
N GLY A 21 15.99 2.74 4.89
CA GLY A 21 15.03 2.92 3.82
C GLY A 21 13.81 3.64 4.37
N SER A 22 13.40 4.67 3.64
CA SER A 22 12.07 5.27 3.73
C SER A 22 11.07 4.16 4.04
N ALA A 23 10.40 4.28 5.20
CA ALA A 23 9.21 3.51 5.47
C ALA A 23 8.15 3.97 4.47
N PHE A 24 8.20 3.41 3.27
CA PHE A 24 7.19 3.59 2.25
C PHE A 24 5.89 3.00 2.81
N ALA A 25 4.81 3.70 2.58
CA ALA A 25 3.47 3.27 2.86
C ALA A 25 3.23 2.09 1.98
N ALA A 26 2.95 1.00 2.65
CA ALA A 26 2.73 -0.24 1.97
C ALA A 26 1.22 -0.46 1.96
N TYR A 27 0.68 -0.65 0.77
CA TYR A 27 -0.57 -1.35 0.60
C TYR A 27 -0.59 -2.60 1.51
N LYS A 28 -1.63 -2.71 2.36
CA LYS A 28 -1.85 -3.80 3.33
C LYS A 28 -2.99 -4.72 2.85
N PRO A 29 -2.73 -5.66 1.93
CA PRO A 29 -3.76 -6.55 1.39
C PRO A 29 -4.43 -7.42 2.47
N GLU A 30 -3.74 -7.69 3.58
CA GLU A 30 -4.30 -8.42 4.72
C GLU A 30 -5.41 -7.65 5.46
N GLN A 31 -5.55 -6.36 5.20
CA GLN A 31 -6.58 -5.49 5.77
C GLN A 31 -7.66 -5.12 4.75
N ASP A 32 -7.64 -5.73 3.57
CA ASP A 32 -8.68 -5.54 2.57
C ASP A 32 -10.03 -6.09 3.03
N ILE A 33 -11.07 -5.34 2.74
CA ILE A 33 -12.45 -5.77 2.94
C ILE A 33 -12.95 -6.30 1.60
N THR A 34 -13.21 -7.60 1.49
CA THR A 34 -13.80 -8.16 0.28
C THR A 34 -15.33 -8.22 0.39
N VAL A 35 -16.03 -7.56 -0.54
CA VAL A 35 -17.49 -7.66 -0.69
C VAL A 35 -17.78 -8.45 -1.96
N GLY A 36 -18.20 -9.71 -1.79
CA GLY A 36 -18.49 -10.62 -2.90
C GLY A 36 -19.99 -10.74 -3.19
N ILE A 37 -20.36 -10.61 -4.46
CA ILE A 37 -21.71 -10.89 -4.97
C ILE A 37 -21.60 -12.05 -5.95
N ASN A 38 -22.48 -13.05 -5.84
CA ASN A 38 -22.56 -14.15 -6.79
C ASN A 38 -23.90 -14.07 -7.52
N LEU A 39 -23.87 -13.79 -8.84
CA LEU A 39 -25.06 -13.67 -9.68
C LEU A 39 -24.85 -14.41 -10.99
N LEU A 40 -25.72 -15.38 -11.29
CA LEU A 40 -25.74 -16.09 -12.58
C LEU A 40 -24.32 -16.36 -13.14
N PRO A 41 -23.45 -17.07 -12.39
CA PRO A 41 -22.00 -17.15 -12.68
C PRO A 41 -21.68 -17.78 -14.05
N SER A 42 -22.62 -18.53 -14.63
CA SER A 42 -22.53 -19.10 -15.97
C SER A 42 -22.78 -18.09 -17.09
N VAL A 43 -23.44 -16.96 -16.78
CA VAL A 43 -23.90 -15.93 -17.72
C VAL A 43 -23.12 -14.63 -17.56
N ILE A 44 -22.88 -14.21 -16.31
CA ILE A 44 -22.21 -12.95 -16.00
C ILE A 44 -20.77 -13.25 -15.59
N LYS A 45 -19.83 -13.00 -16.50
CA LYS A 45 -18.38 -13.18 -16.26
C LYS A 45 -17.65 -11.89 -16.60
N PRO A 46 -17.53 -10.95 -15.66
CA PRO A 46 -16.80 -9.72 -15.91
C PRO A 46 -15.30 -10.00 -16.07
N SER A 47 -14.60 -9.15 -16.80
CA SER A 47 -13.19 -9.37 -17.16
C SER A 47 -12.19 -9.11 -16.02
N GLY A 48 -12.61 -8.45 -14.94
CA GLY A 48 -11.71 -8.00 -13.88
C GLY A 48 -10.94 -6.71 -14.18
N ALA A 49 -10.89 -6.28 -15.45
CA ALA A 49 -10.06 -5.15 -15.90
C ALA A 49 -10.41 -3.82 -15.21
N LEU A 50 -11.68 -3.61 -14.86
CA LEU A 50 -12.10 -2.41 -14.13
C LEU A 50 -11.57 -2.41 -12.68
N GLY A 51 -11.55 -3.57 -12.03
CA GLY A 51 -11.00 -3.71 -10.68
C GLY A 51 -9.51 -3.38 -10.65
N GLU A 52 -8.76 -3.90 -11.63
CA GLU A 52 -7.34 -3.59 -11.79
C GLU A 52 -7.10 -2.10 -12.13
N ALA A 53 -7.86 -1.55 -13.06
CA ALA A 53 -7.72 -0.15 -13.45
C ALA A 53 -7.99 0.81 -12.28
N THR A 54 -9.02 0.54 -11.48
CA THR A 54 -9.34 1.37 -10.31
C THR A 54 -8.33 1.21 -9.18
N PHE A 55 -7.82 0.00 -8.95
CA PHE A 55 -6.72 -0.23 -8.01
C PHE A 55 -5.47 0.57 -8.41
N ASN A 56 -5.00 0.41 -9.65
CA ASN A 56 -3.79 1.08 -10.13
C ASN A 56 -3.93 2.62 -10.09
N LEU A 57 -5.10 3.15 -10.43
CA LEU A 57 -5.36 4.59 -10.33
C LEU A 57 -5.16 5.12 -8.90
N GLN A 58 -5.55 4.34 -7.89
CA GLN A 58 -5.42 4.73 -6.48
C GLN A 58 -3.98 4.58 -5.99
N GLU A 59 -3.29 3.52 -6.40
CA GLU A 59 -1.85 3.33 -6.13
C GLU A 59 -1.01 4.47 -6.75
N ASP A 60 -1.34 4.91 -7.97
CA ASP A 60 -0.67 6.04 -8.61
C ASP A 60 -0.85 7.35 -7.82
N VAL A 61 -2.03 7.54 -7.22
CA VAL A 61 -2.29 8.68 -6.32
C VAL A 61 -1.47 8.56 -5.04
N HIS A 62 -1.44 7.39 -4.40
CA HIS A 62 -0.60 7.13 -3.22
C HIS A 62 0.90 7.36 -3.51
N GLY A 63 1.36 6.87 -4.67
CA GLY A 63 2.71 7.08 -5.15
C GLY A 63 3.04 8.56 -5.38
N THR A 64 2.11 9.31 -5.97
CA THR A 64 2.25 10.76 -6.19
C THR A 64 2.30 11.53 -4.87
N VAL A 65 1.39 11.25 -3.94
CA VAL A 65 1.36 11.90 -2.62
C VAL A 65 2.64 11.60 -1.84
N THR A 66 3.07 10.33 -1.83
CA THR A 66 4.32 9.92 -1.18
C THR A 66 5.53 10.61 -1.81
N GLY A 67 5.60 10.66 -3.15
CA GLY A 67 6.68 11.32 -3.87
C GLY A 67 6.77 12.82 -3.62
N LEU A 68 5.64 13.50 -3.45
CA LEU A 68 5.58 14.95 -3.20
C LEU A 68 5.83 15.33 -1.74
N THR A 69 5.29 14.55 -0.80
CA THR A 69 5.24 14.94 0.62
C THR A 69 6.26 14.18 1.48
N GLY A 70 6.79 13.07 0.98
CA GLY A 70 7.53 12.09 1.78
C GLY A 70 6.68 11.38 2.83
N LEU A 71 5.38 11.70 2.92
CA LEU A 71 4.45 11.07 3.84
C LEU A 71 3.90 9.82 3.20
N SER A 72 4.03 8.74 3.96
CA SER A 72 3.56 7.43 3.59
C SER A 72 2.49 7.01 4.57
N ILE A 73 1.26 6.87 4.06
CA ILE A 73 0.10 6.42 4.81
C ILE A 73 -0.25 4.97 4.42
N ASP A 74 -0.21 4.07 5.41
CA ASP A 74 -0.72 2.71 5.23
C ASP A 74 -2.19 2.74 4.79
N HIS A 75 -2.53 1.92 3.81
CA HIS A 75 -3.85 1.87 3.20
C HIS A 75 -4.21 0.42 2.84
N SER A 76 -5.50 0.19 2.70
CA SER A 76 -6.10 -1.06 2.23
C SER A 76 -7.30 -0.73 1.35
N TYR A 77 -7.99 -1.72 0.80
CA TYR A 77 -9.09 -1.48 -0.12
C TYR A 77 -10.35 -2.26 0.26
N ALA A 78 -11.50 -1.66 -0.05
CA ALA A 78 -12.75 -2.40 -0.24
C ALA A 78 -12.78 -2.96 -1.66
N MET A 79 -12.61 -4.28 -1.77
CA MET A 79 -12.60 -5.03 -3.03
C MET A 79 -14.00 -5.56 -3.32
N VAL A 80 -14.70 -4.96 -4.30
CA VAL A 80 -16.00 -5.44 -4.78
C VAL A 80 -15.78 -6.53 -5.80
N LYS A 81 -16.28 -7.74 -5.54
CA LYS A 81 -16.15 -8.89 -6.42
C LYS A 81 -17.50 -9.34 -6.95
N LEU A 82 -17.57 -9.70 -8.22
CA LEU A 82 -18.72 -10.35 -8.84
C LEU A 82 -18.30 -11.70 -9.41
N ASN A 83 -18.91 -12.78 -8.92
CA ASN A 83 -18.59 -14.15 -9.31
C ASN A 83 -17.10 -14.48 -9.18
N GLY A 84 -16.44 -13.94 -8.16
CA GLY A 84 -15.01 -14.13 -7.90
C GLY A 84 -14.07 -13.17 -8.62
N PHE A 85 -14.54 -12.38 -9.59
CA PHE A 85 -13.75 -11.39 -10.30
C PHE A 85 -13.83 -10.03 -9.61
N SER A 86 -12.69 -9.35 -9.43
CA SER A 86 -12.65 -7.99 -8.90
C SER A 86 -13.24 -7.00 -9.89
N LEU A 87 -14.32 -6.32 -9.50
CA LEU A 87 -14.95 -5.28 -10.31
C LEU A 87 -14.45 -3.88 -9.97
N LEU A 88 -14.17 -3.63 -8.70
CA LEU A 88 -13.84 -2.31 -8.20
C LEU A 88 -12.96 -2.44 -6.96
N ALA A 89 -11.87 -1.69 -6.93
CA ALA A 89 -11.14 -1.39 -5.71
C ALA A 89 -11.57 0.01 -5.22
N VAL A 90 -11.86 0.15 -3.93
CA VAL A 90 -12.24 1.44 -3.33
C VAL A 90 -11.38 1.66 -2.09
N ASP A 91 -10.56 2.69 -2.10
CA ASP A 91 -9.80 3.15 -0.93
C ASP A 91 -10.81 3.64 0.14
N PRO A 92 -10.88 2.99 1.31
CA PRO A 92 -11.85 3.32 2.32
C PRO A 92 -11.57 4.73 2.91
N PRO A 93 -12.62 5.50 3.24
CA PRO A 93 -12.47 6.87 3.73
C PRO A 93 -11.81 7.00 5.11
N LEU A 94 -11.51 5.87 5.76
CA LEU A 94 -10.78 5.84 7.01
C LEU A 94 -9.31 5.57 6.70
N ALA A 95 -8.50 6.62 6.68
CA ALA A 95 -7.05 6.47 6.68
C ALA A 95 -6.65 5.58 7.87
N LEU A 96 -5.90 4.52 7.62
CA LEU A 96 -5.37 3.60 8.64
C LEU A 96 -4.19 4.28 9.37
N ILE A 97 -4.42 5.50 9.87
CA ILE A 97 -3.48 6.20 10.72
C ILE A 97 -3.55 5.51 12.08
N ASN A 98 -2.66 4.53 12.31
CA ASN A 98 -2.37 3.87 13.59
C ASN A 98 -3.48 4.07 14.64
N ARG A 99 -4.64 3.41 14.46
CA ARG A 99 -5.63 3.40 15.54
C ARG A 99 -5.01 2.61 16.70
N PRO A 100 -4.80 3.22 17.88
CA PRO A 100 -4.44 2.45 19.05
C PRO A 100 -5.53 1.40 19.26
N LYS A 101 -5.12 0.14 19.42
CA LYS A 101 -6.05 -0.95 19.74
C LYS A 101 -6.76 -0.57 21.05
N THR A 102 -8.05 -0.27 20.97
CA THR A 102 -8.94 -0.11 22.12
C THR A 102 -9.30 -1.47 22.70
#